data_AF-A0A8J7MMS7-F1
#
_entry.id   AF-A0A8J7MMS7-F1
#
_cell.length_a   1.000
_cell.length_b   1.000
_cell.length_c   1.000
_cell.angle_alpha   90.00
_cell.angle_beta   90.00
_cell.angle_gamma   90.00
#
_symmetry.space_group_name_H-M   'P 1'
#
loop_
_entity.id
_entity.type
_entity.pdbx_description
1 polymer ?
#
loop_
_entity_poly.entity_id
_entity_poly.type
_entity_poly.pdbx_seq_one_letter_code
_entity_poly.pdbx_strand_id
1 'polypeptide(L)'
;MRKNFRNLFVLPFFLLCFLSAQAQDYVYEIQLAIYATPEYKKFKPLHSVGYAYSIEMKNGLYRIMMGTYSSKNTAKDKLKLVQRKGFKDAYIVKKELKEADAVYIVQLATYDQQADIYWSDWQRLSPQLVAQLSDNKVRVAIGPYYTRAEAEEVQARVQMRGPKDIFIKKVSNKVLHKVEKFDFERSASYGQNSGSMRLSVKALQELLIKEKLYEVASNGALTPTTKSAMIQYKKTNKHYLLHRKMAEEMDSDDIIENYTLQYYINMIPKDPATAAAGLKQFKNPISKIFLAYIYLNGDLQVADKTTKVNQLMNASLEKVFKSYRGETRYDFSMKYSYEDVGQLLQHLKAMYEVLKVRPDIPCWLFKRHPRVMKKTFQPYWNNRRDDYTVSNDCGSFMDLEELRVLSLVSEEFAESKTTFKGIKGINQLYIAPHPIPHQEIEALEKWNGNLWKNLKSLEGGSPLQQNMYSLLRFSYYDALQVLETHFMFKGMPGIEARSLGLKILKKTVGENLRTYLK
;
A
#
# COMPACT_ATOMS: atom_id res chain seq x y z
N MET A 1 -32.26 26.48 82.93
CA MET A 1 -32.99 26.94 81.73
C MET A 1 -32.04 27.77 80.87
N ARG A 2 -32.24 27.63 79.55
CA ARG A 2 -31.51 28.17 78.38
C ARG A 2 -30.99 29.62 78.40
N LYS A 3 -29.95 29.82 77.56
CA LYS A 3 -29.47 31.04 76.83
C LYS A 3 -28.59 32.03 77.61
N ASN A 4 -27.59 32.73 77.03
CA ASN A 4 -26.79 32.63 75.79
C ASN A 4 -25.82 33.84 75.79
N PHE A 5 -24.57 33.64 75.32
CA PHE A 5 -23.72 34.58 74.52
C PHE A 5 -23.36 35.94 75.18
N ARG A 6 -22.21 36.59 74.99
CA ARG A 6 -21.15 36.55 73.96
C ARG A 6 -20.01 37.42 74.50
N ASN A 7 -18.76 37.01 74.32
CA ASN A 7 -17.62 37.91 74.45
C ASN A 7 -16.56 37.49 73.43
N LEU A 8 -15.70 38.46 73.11
CA LEU A 8 -14.42 38.38 72.39
C LEU A 8 -14.40 38.61 70.86
N PHE A 9 -13.94 39.84 70.57
CA PHE A 9 -12.69 40.17 69.89
C PHE A 9 -12.47 39.83 68.39
N VAL A 10 -12.07 40.91 67.72
CA VAL A 10 -11.61 41.10 66.35
C VAL A 10 -10.25 40.45 66.11
N LEU A 11 -10.08 39.77 64.96
CA LEU A 11 -8.79 39.72 64.25
C LEU A 11 -9.01 39.41 62.75
N PRO A 12 -8.42 40.20 61.82
CA PRO A 12 -8.56 39.99 60.38
C PRO A 12 -7.58 38.91 59.91
N PHE A 13 -8.09 37.75 59.47
CA PHE A 13 -7.26 36.69 58.92
C PHE A 13 -7.09 36.86 57.40
N PHE A 14 -5.93 37.38 57.06
CA PHE A 14 -5.11 37.10 55.89
C PHE A 14 -5.77 36.46 54.65
N LEU A 15 -5.74 37.28 53.59
CA LEU A 15 -5.63 36.95 52.18
C LEU A 15 -4.73 35.71 51.94
N LEU A 16 -5.31 34.52 51.86
CA LEU A 16 -4.64 33.32 51.36
C LEU A 16 -4.74 33.34 49.82
N CYS A 17 -3.77 33.99 49.18
CA CYS A 17 -3.48 33.77 47.78
C CYS A 17 -3.25 32.26 47.58
N PHE A 18 -4.19 31.60 46.90
CA PHE A 18 -3.97 30.30 46.27
C PHE A 18 -2.90 30.48 45.19
N LEU A 19 -1.62 30.47 45.58
CA LEU A 19 -0.52 30.12 44.68
C LEU A 19 -0.73 28.64 44.34
N SER A 20 -1.50 28.40 43.26
CA SER A 20 -1.48 27.11 42.59
C SER A 20 -0.05 26.95 42.06
N ALA A 21 0.79 26.24 42.81
CA ALA A 21 2.06 25.76 42.30
C ALA A 21 1.73 24.89 41.09
N GLN A 22 1.83 25.47 39.89
CA GLN A 22 1.74 24.71 38.64
C GLN A 22 2.83 23.64 38.75
N ALA A 23 2.42 22.38 38.91
CA ALA A 23 3.33 21.25 38.87
C ALA A 23 4.02 21.29 37.51
N GLN A 24 5.28 21.70 37.52
CA GLN A 24 6.07 21.87 36.33
C GLN A 24 6.58 20.50 35.92
N ASP A 25 6.03 19.96 34.83
CA ASP A 25 6.41 18.64 34.36
C ASP A 25 7.77 18.70 33.65
N TYR A 26 8.65 17.79 34.03
CA TYR A 26 9.98 17.67 33.44
C TYR A 26 10.16 16.29 32.83
N VAL A 27 10.92 16.23 31.74
CA VAL A 27 11.43 14.98 31.20
C VAL A 27 12.95 15.02 31.11
N TYR A 28 13.54 13.84 31.14
CA TYR A 28 14.99 13.65 31.10
C TYR A 28 15.34 12.85 29.86
N GLU A 29 16.31 13.31 29.09
CA GLU A 29 16.82 12.62 27.91
C GLU A 29 18.32 12.45 28.03
N ILE A 30 18.92 11.52 27.31
CA ILE A 30 20.36 11.37 27.29
C ILE A 30 20.88 11.90 25.95
N GLN A 31 21.71 12.93 25.98
CA GLN A 31 22.45 13.35 24.80
C GLN A 31 23.71 12.48 24.67
N LEU A 32 23.86 11.86 23.50
CA LEU A 32 24.96 10.96 23.20
C LEU A 32 26.14 11.71 22.58
N ALA A 33 25.88 12.57 21.60
CA ALA A 33 26.89 13.25 20.79
C ALA A 33 26.25 14.28 19.84
N ILE A 34 27.09 15.04 19.13
CA ILE A 34 26.70 15.93 18.03
C ILE A 34 27.51 15.51 16.78
N TYR A 35 26.85 15.43 15.63
CA TYR A 35 27.44 15.00 14.35
C TYR A 35 26.98 15.89 13.21
N ALA A 36 27.80 16.04 12.16
CA ALA A 36 27.36 16.69 10.92
C ALA A 36 26.44 15.78 10.09
N THR A 37 26.77 14.48 10.01
CA THR A 37 25.99 13.46 9.28
C THR A 37 25.93 12.19 10.11
N PRO A 38 24.93 12.05 10.99
CA PRO A 38 24.85 10.88 11.87
C PRO A 38 24.42 9.65 11.09
N GLU A 39 25.08 8.52 11.35
CA GLU A 39 24.72 7.20 10.83
C GLU A 39 24.28 6.30 11.99
N TYR A 40 23.10 5.70 11.90
CA TYR A 40 22.58 4.88 13.01
C TYR A 40 23.48 3.68 13.33
N LYS A 41 24.21 3.15 12.34
CA LYS A 41 25.10 1.99 12.49
C LYS A 41 26.07 2.13 13.67
N LYS A 42 26.57 3.35 13.95
CA LYS A 42 27.48 3.67 15.07
C LYS A 42 26.81 3.52 16.45
N PHE A 43 25.48 3.58 16.49
CA PHE A 43 24.66 3.53 17.70
C PHE A 43 23.94 2.19 17.90
N LYS A 44 24.13 1.21 17.00
CA LYS A 44 23.56 -0.15 17.11
C LYS A 44 23.81 -0.82 18.47
N PRO A 45 24.97 -0.67 19.15
CA PRO A 45 25.17 -1.24 20.49
C PRO A 45 24.21 -0.72 21.58
N LEU A 46 23.56 0.42 21.35
CA LEU A 46 22.58 1.02 22.26
C LEU A 46 21.15 0.51 22.03
N HIS A 47 20.90 -0.27 20.98
CA HIS A 47 19.55 -0.76 20.65
C HIS A 47 18.90 -1.53 21.82
N SER A 48 19.70 -2.30 22.57
CA SER A 48 19.22 -3.02 23.77
C SER A 48 19.01 -2.11 24.98
N VAL A 49 19.55 -0.89 24.99
CA VAL A 49 19.51 0.04 26.12
C VAL A 49 18.29 0.95 26.04
N GLY A 50 18.00 1.48 24.85
CA GLY A 50 16.87 2.37 24.63
C GLY A 50 16.74 2.86 23.18
N TYR A 51 15.82 3.81 22.97
CA TYR A 51 15.58 4.38 21.64
C TYR A 51 16.49 5.57 21.35
N ALA A 52 17.46 5.42 20.43
CA ALA A 52 18.28 6.52 19.93
C ALA A 52 17.64 7.19 18.70
N TYR A 53 17.73 8.52 18.63
CA TYR A 53 17.16 9.35 17.56
C TYR A 53 18.01 10.61 17.32
N SER A 54 17.80 11.29 16.19
CA SER A 54 18.49 12.54 15.86
C SER A 54 17.57 13.75 15.90
N ILE A 55 18.10 14.90 16.27
CA ILE A 55 17.44 16.21 16.16
C ILE A 55 18.34 17.11 15.34
N GLU A 56 17.83 17.62 14.21
CA GLU A 56 18.52 18.62 13.40
C GLU A 56 18.57 19.97 14.14
N MET A 57 19.73 20.60 14.15
CA MET A 57 19.99 21.91 14.73
C MET A 57 20.01 22.97 13.63
N LYS A 58 19.77 24.24 14.00
CA LYS A 58 19.72 25.37 13.04
C LYS A 58 20.99 25.55 12.19
N ASN A 59 22.13 25.04 12.65
CA ASN A 59 23.41 25.11 11.95
C ASN A 59 23.70 23.87 11.08
N GLY A 60 22.70 23.01 10.84
CA GLY A 60 22.85 21.79 10.03
C GLY A 60 23.58 20.64 10.74
N LEU A 61 23.94 20.80 12.03
CA LEU A 61 24.42 19.69 12.85
C LEU A 61 23.24 18.90 13.41
N TYR A 62 23.48 17.64 13.76
CA TYR A 62 22.51 16.76 14.37
C TYR A 62 22.95 16.41 15.78
N ARG A 63 22.04 16.60 16.74
CA ARG A 63 22.20 16.12 18.10
C ARG A 63 21.61 14.72 18.19
N ILE A 64 22.39 13.77 18.71
CA ILE A 64 21.92 12.40 18.91
C ILE A 64 21.48 12.24 20.35
N MET A 65 20.22 11.89 20.49
CA MET A 65 19.51 11.75 21.76
C MET A 65 19.12 10.30 21.97
N MET A 66 18.87 9.92 23.23
CA MET A 66 18.36 8.61 23.57
C MET A 66 17.32 8.67 24.69
N GLY A 67 16.15 8.08 24.40
CA GLY A 67 15.03 7.95 25.31
C GLY A 67 14.41 9.28 25.73
N THR A 68 13.27 9.17 26.40
CA THR A 68 12.62 10.26 27.13
C THR A 68 12.06 9.65 28.40
N TYR A 69 12.61 10.07 29.54
CA TYR A 69 12.38 9.46 30.84
C TYR A 69 11.61 10.40 31.76
N SER A 70 10.63 9.83 32.46
CA SER A 70 9.82 10.56 33.45
C SER A 70 10.60 10.90 34.74
N SER A 71 11.65 10.13 35.04
CA SER A 71 12.43 10.25 36.26
C SER A 71 13.93 10.43 36.00
N LYS A 72 14.55 11.34 36.77
CA LYS A 72 16.00 11.55 36.77
C LYS A 72 16.78 10.29 37.15
N ASN A 73 16.22 9.45 38.03
CA ASN A 73 16.88 8.21 38.46
C ASN A 73 16.90 7.18 37.32
N THR A 74 15.77 6.98 36.63
CA THR A 74 15.70 6.13 35.44
C THR A 74 16.69 6.59 34.37
N ALA A 75 16.78 7.89 34.11
CA ALA A 75 17.75 8.46 33.18
C ALA A 75 19.20 8.21 33.61
N LYS A 76 19.52 8.31 34.91
CA LYS A 76 20.86 8.00 35.46
C LYS A 76 21.24 6.54 35.24
N ASP A 77 20.32 5.61 35.46
CA ASP A 77 20.61 4.19 35.28
C ASP A 77 20.83 3.84 33.81
N LYS A 78 20.03 4.43 32.91
CA LYS A 78 20.22 4.31 31.46
C LYS A 78 21.53 4.95 31.01
N LEU A 79 21.91 6.10 31.57
CA LEU A 79 23.19 6.76 31.26
C LEU A 79 24.39 5.86 31.61
N LYS A 80 24.38 5.20 32.77
CA LYS A 80 25.45 4.25 33.15
C LYS A 80 25.60 3.13 32.11
N LEU A 81 24.49 2.60 31.60
CA LEU A 81 24.50 1.58 30.56
C LEU A 81 25.06 2.12 29.23
N VAL A 82 24.66 3.33 28.83
CA VAL A 82 25.19 4.02 27.65
C VAL A 82 26.70 4.21 27.74
N GLN A 83 27.20 4.69 28.87
CA GLN A 83 28.63 4.89 29.10
C GLN A 83 29.42 3.57 29.11
N ARG A 84 28.83 2.47 29.61
CA ARG A 84 29.43 1.13 29.51
C ARG A 84 29.49 0.62 28.07
N LYS A 85 28.58 1.06 27.19
CA LYS A 85 28.55 0.71 25.76
C LYS A 85 29.47 1.59 24.89
N GLY A 86 30.28 2.45 25.48
CA GLY A 86 31.35 3.21 24.79
C GLY A 86 31.09 4.71 24.63
N PHE A 87 29.91 5.20 25.01
CA PHE A 87 29.55 6.62 24.90
C PHE A 87 29.86 7.37 26.20
N LYS A 88 31.15 7.54 26.51
CA LYS A 88 31.63 8.06 27.80
C LYS A 88 31.19 9.50 28.08
N ASP A 89 31.13 10.32 27.04
CA ASP A 89 30.77 11.75 27.13
C ASP A 89 29.26 12.01 27.12
N ALA A 90 28.44 10.94 27.10
CA ALA A 90 27.00 11.10 27.18
C ALA A 90 26.58 11.74 28.51
N TYR A 91 25.53 12.56 28.48
CA TYR A 91 25.02 13.24 29.67
C TYR A 91 23.50 13.42 29.62
N ILE A 92 22.89 13.66 30.79
CA ILE A 92 21.44 13.86 30.91
C ILE A 92 21.09 15.32 30.61
N VAL A 93 20.11 15.52 29.73
CA VAL A 93 19.46 16.79 29.44
C VAL A 93 18.10 16.82 30.14
N LYS A 94 17.86 17.86 30.94
CA LYS A 94 16.56 18.12 31.57
C LYS A 94 15.75 19.06 30.66
N LYS A 95 14.54 18.66 30.27
CA LYS A 95 13.60 19.48 29.50
C LYS A 95 12.38 19.81 30.34
N GLU A 96 12.01 21.08 30.34
CA GLU A 96 10.80 21.59 30.97
C GLU A 96 9.65 21.57 29.97
N LEU A 97 8.51 20.99 30.37
CA LEU A 97 7.29 20.96 29.58
C LEU A 97 6.37 22.09 30.03
N LYS A 98 5.98 22.96 29.08
CA LYS A 98 5.03 24.05 29.32
C LYS A 98 3.73 23.79 28.56
N GLU A 99 2.62 24.25 29.10
CA GLU A 99 1.32 24.18 28.42
C GLU A 99 1.34 24.95 27.09
N ALA A 100 2.13 26.03 27.00
CA ALA A 100 2.34 26.78 25.76
C ALA A 100 3.05 25.97 24.65
N ASP A 101 3.70 24.85 24.99
CA ASP A 101 4.30 23.92 24.02
C ASP A 101 3.29 22.87 23.53
N ALA A 102 2.02 22.93 23.96
CA ALA A 102 1.05 21.89 23.66
C ALA A 102 0.61 21.90 22.19
N VAL A 103 0.61 20.71 21.60
CA VAL A 103 0.20 20.42 20.22
C VAL A 103 -0.65 19.15 20.19
N TYR A 104 -1.36 18.93 19.10
CA TYR A 104 -2.13 17.72 18.84
C TYR A 104 -1.36 16.80 17.90
N ILE A 105 -1.46 15.50 18.13
CA ILE A 105 -0.94 14.45 17.25
C ILE A 105 -2.04 13.43 16.99
N VAL A 106 -2.02 12.81 15.82
CA VAL A 106 -2.83 11.62 15.52
C VAL A 106 -1.97 10.39 15.78
N GLN A 107 -2.19 9.71 16.90
CA GLN A 107 -1.42 8.52 17.26
C GLN A 107 -1.87 7.34 16.39
N LEU A 108 -0.91 6.70 15.72
CA LEU A 108 -1.14 5.58 14.81
C LEU A 108 -0.93 4.22 15.48
N ALA A 109 0.13 4.11 16.29
CA ALA A 109 0.50 2.87 16.96
C ALA A 109 1.41 3.12 18.16
N THR A 110 1.53 2.12 19.03
CA THR A 110 2.48 2.08 20.13
C THR A 110 3.30 0.80 20.06
N TYR A 111 4.61 0.94 20.19
CA TYR A 111 5.59 -0.14 20.15
C TYR A 111 6.45 -0.17 21.41
N ASP A 112 7.04 -1.32 21.73
CA ASP A 112 8.18 -1.36 22.64
C ASP A 112 9.39 -0.65 22.04
N GLN A 113 10.20 0.01 22.86
CA GLN A 113 11.33 0.80 22.36
C GLN A 113 12.41 -0.03 21.63
N GLN A 114 12.43 -1.34 21.86
CA GLN A 114 13.33 -2.29 21.20
C GLN A 114 12.69 -2.95 19.97
N ALA A 115 11.41 -2.69 19.69
CA ALA A 115 10.75 -3.24 18.53
C ALA A 115 11.38 -2.68 17.25
N ASP A 116 11.50 -3.54 16.24
CA ASP A 116 11.79 -3.09 14.89
C ASP A 116 10.53 -2.43 14.31
N ILE A 117 10.61 -1.14 13.99
CA ILE A 117 9.49 -0.38 13.44
C ILE A 117 9.69 -0.30 11.93
N TYR A 118 8.80 -0.92 11.16
CA TYR A 118 8.81 -0.81 9.71
C TYR A 118 8.23 0.54 9.28
N TRP A 119 9.07 1.57 9.22
CA TRP A 119 8.64 2.96 9.01
C TRP A 119 7.86 3.18 7.72
N SER A 120 8.08 2.38 6.67
CA SER A 120 7.35 2.49 5.41
C SER A 120 5.84 2.25 5.57
N ASP A 121 5.41 1.43 6.54
CA ASP A 121 3.97 1.23 6.84
C ASP A 121 3.29 2.51 7.34
N TRP A 122 4.08 3.40 7.93
CA TRP A 122 3.59 4.67 8.48
C TRP A 122 3.77 5.81 7.49
N GLN A 123 4.87 5.80 6.71
CA GLN A 123 5.17 6.84 5.72
C GLN A 123 4.11 6.91 4.61
N ARG A 124 3.46 5.78 4.26
CA ARG A 124 2.35 5.77 3.30
C ARG A 124 1.13 6.56 3.78
N LEU A 125 0.94 6.71 5.10
CA LEU A 125 -0.20 7.40 5.68
C LEU A 125 0.04 8.91 5.75
N SER A 126 1.27 9.33 6.03
CA SER A 126 1.68 10.72 6.00
C SER A 126 3.20 10.87 5.94
N PRO A 127 3.73 11.88 5.21
CA PRO A 127 5.15 12.24 5.29
C PRO A 127 5.51 12.98 6.59
N GLN A 128 4.52 13.49 7.35
CA GLN A 128 4.75 14.24 8.60
C GLN A 128 4.71 13.30 9.81
N LEU A 129 5.61 12.31 9.82
CA LEU A 129 5.73 11.38 10.94
C LEU A 129 6.53 11.99 12.09
N VAL A 130 6.00 11.79 13.29
CA VAL A 130 6.69 12.08 14.55
C VAL A 130 6.64 10.86 15.45
N ALA A 131 7.65 10.74 16.31
CA ALA A 131 7.68 9.75 17.37
C ALA A 131 7.64 10.45 18.73
N GLN A 132 6.86 9.87 19.65
CA GLN A 132 6.84 10.24 21.05
C GLN A 132 7.41 9.08 21.88
N LEU A 133 8.52 9.33 22.57
CA LEU A 133 9.17 8.34 23.43
C LEU A 133 8.64 8.41 24.86
N SER A 134 8.62 7.26 25.53
CA SER A 134 8.51 7.15 26.99
C SER A 134 9.45 6.05 27.50
N ASP A 135 9.49 5.81 28.81
CA ASP A 135 10.48 4.93 29.47
C ASP A 135 10.76 3.59 28.74
N ASN A 136 9.72 2.96 28.18
CA ASN A 136 9.81 1.70 27.44
C ASN A 136 9.03 1.65 26.11
N LYS A 137 8.35 2.73 25.70
CA LYS A 137 7.48 2.71 24.51
C LYS A 137 7.86 3.80 23.50
N VAL A 138 7.59 3.51 22.23
CA VAL A 138 7.64 4.45 21.11
C VAL A 138 6.24 4.56 20.55
N ARG A 139 5.68 5.76 20.54
CA ARG A 139 4.39 6.03 19.89
C ARG A 139 4.68 6.64 18.53
N VAL A 140 4.17 6.01 17.48
CA VAL A 140 4.23 6.54 16.12
C VAL A 140 2.98 7.38 15.89
N ALA A 141 3.16 8.61 15.41
CA ALA A 141 2.08 9.54 15.21
C ALA A 141 2.30 10.44 13.97
N ILE A 142 1.25 11.14 13.58
CA ILE A 142 1.29 12.18 12.55
C ILE A 142 1.09 13.53 13.22
N GLY A 143 1.89 14.52 12.84
CA GLY A 143 1.80 15.89 13.34
C GLY A 143 3.16 16.57 13.42
N PRO A 144 3.32 17.61 14.27
CA PRO A 144 2.31 18.18 15.16
C PRO A 144 1.24 19.03 14.44
N TYR A 145 0.07 19.16 15.07
CA TYR A 145 -1.03 20.05 14.70
C TYR A 145 -1.29 21.07 15.81
N TYR A 146 -1.59 22.31 15.47
CA TYR A 146 -1.74 23.37 16.49
C TYR A 146 -3.18 23.49 16.98
N THR A 147 -4.13 22.96 16.21
CA THR A 147 -5.53 22.89 16.61
C THR A 147 -6.04 21.46 16.62
N ARG A 148 -7.07 21.20 17.44
CA ARG A 148 -7.74 19.90 17.46
C ARG A 148 -8.44 19.60 16.13
N ALA A 149 -9.03 20.61 15.49
CA ALA A 149 -9.73 20.47 14.22
C ALA A 149 -8.80 19.98 13.09
N GLU A 150 -7.58 20.53 12.98
CA GLU A 150 -6.56 20.04 12.04
C GLU A 150 -6.25 18.55 12.25
N ALA A 151 -6.12 18.13 13.52
CA ALA A 151 -5.87 16.74 13.86
C ALA A 151 -7.07 15.83 13.53
N GLU A 152 -8.31 16.31 13.70
CA GLU A 152 -9.54 15.58 13.35
C GLU A 152 -9.67 15.35 11.84
N GLU A 153 -9.36 16.35 11.01
CA GLU A 153 -9.32 16.18 9.55
C GLU A 153 -8.30 15.13 9.12
N VAL A 154 -7.12 15.13 9.75
CA VAL A 154 -6.07 14.14 9.47
C VAL A 154 -6.48 12.76 9.96
N GLN A 155 -7.05 12.66 11.16
CA GLN A 155 -7.57 11.40 11.69
C GLN A 155 -8.59 10.79 10.73
N ALA A 156 -9.60 11.55 10.29
CA ALA A 156 -10.62 11.07 9.35
C ALA A 156 -10.01 10.56 8.03
N ARG A 157 -9.04 11.29 7.48
CA ARG A 157 -8.30 10.89 6.26
C ARG A 157 -7.53 9.58 6.45
N VAL A 158 -6.87 9.44 7.59
CA VAL A 158 -5.99 8.31 7.89
C VAL A 158 -6.79 7.08 8.29
N GLN A 159 -7.94 7.23 8.94
CA GLN A 159 -8.79 6.10 9.35
C GLN A 159 -9.30 5.29 8.16
N MET A 160 -9.43 5.91 6.99
CA MET A 160 -9.80 5.21 5.74
C MET A 160 -8.71 4.27 5.21
N ARG A 161 -7.44 4.49 5.58
CA ARG A 161 -6.27 3.80 4.98
C ARG A 161 -5.36 3.12 6.01
N GLY A 162 -5.46 3.51 7.27
CA GLY A 162 -4.64 3.06 8.38
C GLY A 162 -5.41 2.17 9.37
N PRO A 163 -4.84 1.93 10.56
CA PRO A 163 -5.50 1.14 11.61
C PRO A 163 -6.78 1.83 12.12
N LYS A 164 -7.71 1.05 12.67
CA LYS A 164 -8.99 1.56 13.19
C LYS A 164 -8.85 2.32 14.51
N ASP A 165 -7.84 1.94 15.31
CA ASP A 165 -7.61 2.45 16.66
C ASP A 165 -6.68 3.69 16.68
N ILE A 166 -6.87 4.59 15.72
CA ILE A 166 -6.18 5.88 15.72
C ILE A 166 -6.95 6.89 16.55
N PHE A 167 -6.23 7.69 17.35
CA PHE A 167 -6.84 8.69 18.20
C PHE A 167 -5.96 9.93 18.33
N ILE A 168 -6.61 11.05 18.63
CA ILE A 168 -5.94 12.33 18.82
C ILE A 168 -5.45 12.43 20.25
N LYS A 169 -4.22 12.93 20.42
CA LYS A 169 -3.63 13.17 21.72
C LYS A 169 -3.04 14.57 21.78
N LYS A 170 -3.25 15.25 22.90
CA LYS A 170 -2.57 16.52 23.23
C LYS A 170 -1.26 16.21 23.95
N VAL A 171 -0.15 16.73 23.45
CA VAL A 171 1.21 16.46 23.96
C VAL A 171 2.06 17.74 23.86
N SER A 172 3.18 17.81 24.59
CA SER A 172 4.15 18.89 24.37
C SER A 172 4.98 18.62 23.11
N ASN A 173 5.20 19.64 22.28
CA ASN A 173 6.06 19.55 21.10
C ASN A 173 7.52 19.20 21.46
N LYS A 174 7.94 19.46 22.71
CA LYS A 174 9.31 19.17 23.19
C LYS A 174 9.61 17.67 23.39
N VAL A 175 8.57 16.84 23.47
CA VAL A 175 8.69 15.36 23.58
C VAL A 175 8.42 14.64 22.27
N LEU A 176 8.30 15.40 21.18
CA LEU A 176 8.20 14.89 19.83
C LEU A 176 9.55 15.04 19.14
N HIS A 177 9.94 14.02 18.39
CA HIS A 177 10.96 14.17 17.36
C HIS A 177 10.38 13.75 16.02
N LYS A 178 10.81 14.47 14.98
CA LYS A 178 10.46 14.14 13.61
C LYS A 178 11.15 12.84 13.23
N VAL A 179 10.42 11.92 12.61
CA VAL A 179 10.98 10.67 12.12
C VAL A 179 11.70 10.95 10.82
N GLU A 180 13.00 10.72 10.80
CA GLU A 180 13.84 11.01 9.64
C GLU A 180 14.74 9.83 9.26
N LYS A 181 15.69 10.07 8.35
CA LYS A 181 16.66 9.09 7.87
C LYS A 181 17.28 8.27 9.01
N PHE A 182 17.69 8.91 10.11
CA PHE A 182 18.31 8.24 11.25
C PHE A 182 17.35 7.24 11.93
N ASP A 183 16.08 7.60 12.11
CA ASP A 183 15.06 6.68 12.62
C ASP A 183 14.79 5.55 11.65
N PHE A 184 14.80 5.84 10.35
CA PHE A 184 14.64 4.80 9.36
C PHE A 184 15.81 3.82 9.44
N GLU A 185 17.06 4.28 9.43
CA GLU A 185 18.29 3.46 9.57
C GLU A 185 18.35 2.59 10.82
N ARG A 186 17.57 2.92 11.85
CA ARG A 186 17.37 2.05 13.01
C ARG A 186 16.78 0.71 12.62
N SER A 187 15.80 0.73 11.74
CA SER A 187 15.07 -0.47 11.38
C SER A 187 16.00 -1.43 10.66
N ALA A 188 15.96 -2.71 11.04
CA ALA A 188 16.73 -3.74 10.33
C ALA A 188 16.33 -3.83 8.85
N SER A 189 15.13 -3.33 8.52
CA SER A 189 14.56 -3.27 7.18
C SER A 189 14.99 -2.06 6.34
N TYR A 190 15.63 -1.03 6.91
CA TYR A 190 15.94 0.19 6.18
C TYR A 190 17.16 0.08 5.27
N GLY A 191 17.07 0.68 4.08
CA GLY A 191 18.13 0.63 3.07
C GLY A 191 18.32 -0.74 2.43
N GLN A 192 17.50 -1.74 2.80
CA GLN A 192 17.47 -3.06 2.20
C GLN A 192 16.79 -2.97 0.82
N ASN A 193 17.48 -2.41 -0.17
CA ASN A 193 17.15 -2.63 -1.58
C ASN A 193 17.66 -4.04 -1.94
N SER A 194 16.74 -4.96 -2.23
CA SER A 194 16.94 -6.40 -2.54
C SER A 194 17.21 -7.32 -1.34
N GLY A 195 16.16 -7.90 -0.72
CA GLY A 195 16.33 -9.01 0.24
C GLY A 195 15.48 -9.00 1.53
N SER A 196 14.45 -8.15 1.65
CA SER A 196 13.51 -8.23 2.77
C SER A 196 12.94 -9.65 2.93
N MET A 197 12.85 -10.16 4.15
CA MET A 197 12.15 -11.42 4.47
C MET A 197 10.73 -11.38 3.88
N ARG A 198 10.46 -12.20 2.86
CA ARG A 198 9.14 -12.39 2.28
C ARG A 198 8.59 -13.73 2.75
N LEU A 199 7.37 -13.72 3.27
CA LEU A 199 6.70 -14.95 3.74
C LEU A 199 6.50 -15.96 2.61
N SER A 200 6.25 -15.49 1.38
CA SER A 200 6.20 -16.29 0.17
C SER A 200 7.51 -17.05 -0.07
N VAL A 201 8.64 -16.35 -0.01
CA VAL A 201 9.98 -16.93 -0.19
C VAL A 201 10.34 -17.84 0.96
N LYS A 202 9.97 -17.51 2.20
CA LYS A 202 10.21 -18.37 3.35
C LYS A 202 9.48 -19.71 3.18
N ALA A 203 8.21 -19.67 2.75
CA ALA A 203 7.42 -20.86 2.49
C ALA A 203 8.00 -21.70 1.34
N LEU A 204 8.57 -21.08 0.30
CA LEU A 204 9.33 -21.76 -0.75
C LEU A 204 10.59 -22.42 -0.21
N GLN A 205 11.40 -21.71 0.57
CA GLN A 205 12.62 -22.25 1.16
C GLN A 205 12.32 -23.45 2.05
N GLU A 206 11.28 -23.38 2.89
CA GLU A 206 10.84 -24.52 3.72
C GLU A 206 10.47 -25.75 2.88
N LEU A 207 9.78 -25.54 1.75
CA LEU A 207 9.47 -26.62 0.82
C LEU A 207 10.74 -27.19 0.17
N LEU A 208 11.63 -26.32 -0.33
CA LEU A 208 12.86 -26.74 -1.00
C LEU A 208 13.84 -27.47 -0.05
N ILE A 209 13.82 -27.15 1.24
CA ILE A 209 14.55 -27.92 2.27
C ILE A 209 13.99 -29.34 2.37
N LYS A 210 12.65 -29.47 2.41
CA LYS A 210 11.99 -30.79 2.47
C LYS A 210 12.29 -31.64 1.22
N GLU A 211 12.36 -30.99 0.06
CA GLU A 211 12.74 -31.60 -1.22
C GLU A 211 14.26 -31.84 -1.36
N LYS A 212 15.07 -31.47 -0.37
CA LYS A 212 16.54 -31.58 -0.37
C LYS A 212 17.21 -30.82 -1.52
N LEU A 213 16.63 -29.69 -1.92
CA LEU A 213 17.13 -28.79 -2.95
C LEU A 213 17.71 -27.48 -2.38
N TYR A 214 17.54 -27.24 -1.07
CA TYR A 214 18.03 -26.06 -0.38
C TYR A 214 18.54 -26.44 1.01
N GLU A 215 19.78 -26.10 1.32
CA GLU A 215 20.47 -26.55 2.54
C GLU A 215 20.59 -25.46 3.62
N VAL A 216 20.17 -24.23 3.30
CA VAL A 216 20.25 -23.09 4.21
C VAL A 216 18.94 -22.94 4.99
N ALA A 217 19.00 -22.43 6.22
CA ALA A 217 17.81 -22.12 7.01
C ALA A 217 16.88 -21.15 6.26
N SER A 218 15.57 -21.36 6.39
CA SER A 218 14.56 -20.50 5.76
C SER A 218 14.52 -19.13 6.43
N ASN A 219 14.88 -18.10 5.66
CA ASN A 219 14.99 -16.70 6.11
C ASN A 219 14.11 -15.73 5.30
N GLY A 220 13.42 -16.22 4.27
CA GLY A 220 12.56 -15.42 3.40
C GLY A 220 13.28 -14.48 2.45
N ALA A 221 14.61 -14.54 2.34
CA ALA A 221 15.37 -13.72 1.42
C ALA A 221 15.47 -14.41 0.04
N LEU A 222 15.12 -13.71 -1.05
CA LEU A 222 15.28 -14.24 -2.41
C LEU A 222 16.74 -14.08 -2.88
N THR A 223 17.61 -14.92 -2.33
CA THR A 223 19.04 -14.96 -2.66
C THR A 223 19.30 -15.70 -3.99
N PRO A 224 20.50 -15.58 -4.58
CA PRO A 224 20.92 -16.42 -5.69
C PRO A 224 20.80 -17.92 -5.38
N THR A 225 21.13 -18.34 -4.15
CA THR A 225 20.98 -19.74 -3.71
C THR A 225 19.52 -20.20 -3.69
N THR A 226 18.61 -19.34 -3.23
CA THR A 226 17.16 -19.63 -3.27
C THR A 226 16.68 -19.77 -4.72
N LYS A 227 17.09 -18.85 -5.61
CA LYS A 227 16.75 -18.93 -7.04
C LYS A 227 17.28 -20.20 -7.70
N SER A 228 18.52 -20.60 -7.41
CA SER A 228 19.10 -21.84 -7.94
C SER A 228 18.31 -23.07 -7.51
N ALA A 229 17.92 -23.15 -6.24
CA ALA A 229 17.09 -24.24 -5.72
C ALA A 229 15.70 -24.29 -6.39
N MET A 230 15.07 -23.12 -6.60
CA MET A 230 13.81 -23.03 -7.35
C MET A 230 13.98 -23.52 -8.79
N ILE A 231 15.03 -23.07 -9.49
CA ILE A 231 15.34 -23.51 -10.86
C ILE A 231 15.55 -25.04 -10.90
N GLN A 232 16.23 -25.60 -9.90
CA GLN A 232 16.43 -27.04 -9.80
C GLN A 232 15.10 -27.77 -9.64
N TYR A 233 14.21 -27.31 -8.76
CA TYR A 233 12.86 -27.88 -8.61
C TYR A 233 12.09 -27.85 -9.93
N LYS A 234 12.08 -26.70 -10.63
CA LYS A 234 11.43 -26.55 -11.95
C LYS A 234 11.99 -27.50 -13.02
N LYS A 235 13.24 -27.95 -12.87
CA LYS A 235 13.92 -28.87 -13.80
C LYS A 235 13.77 -30.34 -13.44
N THR A 236 13.56 -30.67 -12.17
CA THR A 236 13.57 -32.07 -11.69
C THR A 236 12.19 -32.60 -11.36
N ASN A 237 11.24 -31.75 -10.97
CA ASN A 237 9.88 -32.18 -10.64
C ASN A 237 9.08 -32.49 -11.92
N LYS A 238 8.81 -33.78 -12.15
CA LYS A 238 8.11 -34.26 -13.36
C LYS A 238 6.72 -33.66 -13.55
N HIS A 239 5.96 -33.50 -12.46
CA HIS A 239 4.63 -32.92 -12.55
C HIS A 239 4.69 -31.42 -12.86
N TYR A 240 5.65 -30.68 -12.30
CA TYR A 240 5.87 -29.28 -12.67
C TYR A 240 6.20 -29.14 -14.15
N LEU A 241 7.12 -29.97 -14.67
CA LEU A 241 7.50 -29.97 -16.09
C LEU A 241 6.30 -30.24 -17.02
N LEU A 242 5.41 -31.17 -16.64
CA LEU A 242 4.19 -31.45 -17.39
C LEU A 242 3.28 -30.21 -17.46
N HIS A 243 2.99 -29.59 -16.31
CA HIS A 243 2.15 -28.40 -16.25
C HIS A 243 2.78 -27.20 -16.96
N ARG A 244 4.12 -27.09 -16.93
CA ARG A 244 4.83 -26.04 -17.69
C ARG A 244 4.66 -26.21 -19.20
N LYS A 245 4.76 -27.43 -19.72
CA LYS A 245 4.49 -27.70 -21.15
C LYS A 245 3.04 -27.38 -21.53
N MET A 246 2.09 -27.80 -20.69
CA MET A 246 0.68 -27.44 -20.89
C MET A 246 0.47 -25.92 -20.86
N ALA A 247 1.18 -25.19 -20.00
CA ALA A 247 1.13 -23.74 -19.92
C ALA A 247 1.70 -23.02 -21.16
N GLU A 248 2.65 -23.63 -21.87
CA GLU A 248 3.18 -23.15 -23.15
C GLU A 248 2.13 -23.25 -24.27
N GLU A 249 1.26 -24.27 -24.20
CA GLU A 249 0.17 -24.52 -25.15
C GLU A 249 -1.15 -23.83 -24.77
N MET A 250 -1.22 -23.20 -23.59
CA MET A 250 -2.40 -22.43 -23.19
C MET A 250 -2.60 -21.26 -24.15
N ASP A 251 -3.68 -21.32 -24.92
CA ASP A 251 -4.17 -20.18 -25.68
C ASP A 251 -4.40 -19.00 -24.73
N SER A 252 -3.90 -17.82 -25.09
CA SER A 252 -4.34 -16.61 -24.42
C SER A 252 -5.78 -16.36 -24.85
N ASP A 253 -6.75 -16.60 -23.97
CA ASP A 253 -8.17 -16.24 -24.13
C ASP A 253 -8.40 -14.73 -24.42
N ASP A 254 -7.32 -13.95 -24.46
CA ASP A 254 -7.25 -12.50 -24.58
C ASP A 254 -6.99 -12.01 -26.02
N ILE A 255 -7.10 -12.86 -27.05
CA ILE A 255 -7.02 -12.42 -28.45
C ILE A 255 -8.22 -11.52 -28.75
N ILE A 256 -7.95 -10.24 -28.99
CA ILE A 256 -8.98 -9.29 -29.40
C ILE A 256 -9.44 -9.67 -30.80
N GLU A 257 -10.69 -10.07 -30.91
CA GLU A 257 -11.30 -10.44 -32.19
C GLU A 257 -11.18 -9.29 -33.20
N ASN A 258 -10.71 -9.63 -34.40
CA ASN A 258 -10.49 -8.69 -35.49
C ASN A 258 -11.78 -7.94 -35.85
N TYR A 259 -11.63 -6.68 -36.27
CA TYR A 259 -12.73 -5.81 -36.71
C TYR A 259 -13.78 -5.48 -35.65
N THR A 260 -13.59 -5.84 -34.38
CA THR A 260 -14.43 -5.38 -33.28
C THR A 260 -14.17 -3.91 -32.92
N LEU A 261 -15.05 -3.31 -32.11
CA LEU A 261 -14.82 -1.95 -31.58
C LEU A 261 -13.50 -1.89 -30.79
N GLN A 262 -13.21 -2.92 -29.98
CA GLN A 262 -11.97 -2.99 -29.20
C GLN A 262 -10.74 -3.04 -30.10
N TYR A 263 -10.79 -3.83 -31.19
CA TYR A 263 -9.71 -3.95 -32.15
C TYR A 263 -9.27 -2.59 -32.69
N TYR A 264 -10.21 -1.78 -33.17
CA TYR A 264 -9.89 -0.44 -33.70
C TYR A 264 -9.44 0.53 -32.60
N ILE A 265 -9.97 0.44 -31.38
CA ILE A 265 -9.49 1.25 -30.24
C ILE A 265 -8.02 0.94 -29.91
N ASN A 266 -7.64 -0.34 -29.92
CA ASN A 266 -6.27 -0.76 -29.59
C ASN A 266 -5.29 -0.52 -30.73
N MET A 267 -5.78 -0.36 -31.97
CA MET A 267 -4.98 -0.04 -33.14
C MET A 267 -4.49 1.42 -33.16
N ILE A 268 -5.15 2.33 -32.45
CA ILE A 268 -4.87 3.79 -32.49
C ILE A 268 -3.37 4.13 -32.40
N PRO A 269 -2.57 3.57 -31.46
CA PRO A 269 -1.17 3.94 -31.36
C PRO A 269 -0.27 3.46 -32.50
N LYS A 270 -0.73 2.47 -33.28
CA LYS A 270 0.03 1.83 -34.36
C LYS A 270 -0.40 2.36 -35.72
N ASP A 271 -1.71 2.46 -35.94
CA ASP A 271 -2.30 2.92 -37.20
C ASP A 271 -3.58 3.75 -36.91
N PRO A 272 -3.42 5.05 -36.60
CA PRO A 272 -4.54 5.91 -36.28
C PRO A 272 -5.47 6.17 -37.48
N ALA A 273 -4.98 6.03 -38.72
CA ALA A 273 -5.78 6.26 -39.92
C ALA A 273 -6.78 5.12 -40.11
N THR A 274 -6.32 3.87 -40.06
CA THR A 274 -7.19 2.69 -40.15
C THR A 274 -8.12 2.61 -38.95
N ALA A 275 -7.62 2.89 -37.74
CA ALA A 275 -8.45 2.99 -36.55
C ALA A 275 -9.58 4.03 -36.71
N ALA A 276 -9.28 5.24 -37.18
CA ALA A 276 -10.28 6.28 -37.42
C ALA A 276 -11.33 5.85 -38.46
N ALA A 277 -10.93 5.15 -39.53
CA ALA A 277 -11.84 4.63 -40.54
C ALA A 277 -12.79 3.57 -39.96
N GLY A 278 -12.26 2.61 -39.20
CA GLY A 278 -13.05 1.58 -38.54
C GLY A 278 -14.02 2.14 -37.49
N LEU A 279 -13.56 3.06 -36.63
CA LEU A 279 -14.38 3.66 -35.57
C LEU A 279 -15.62 4.39 -36.12
N LYS A 280 -15.53 4.99 -37.32
CA LYS A 280 -16.67 5.65 -37.99
C LYS A 280 -17.82 4.69 -38.34
N GLN A 281 -17.54 3.39 -38.48
CA GLN A 281 -18.54 2.39 -38.83
C GLN A 281 -19.41 1.97 -37.63
N PHE A 282 -18.94 2.20 -36.40
CA PHE A 282 -19.67 1.80 -35.21
C PHE A 282 -20.71 2.84 -34.79
N LYS A 283 -21.92 2.37 -34.50
CA LYS A 283 -23.00 3.18 -33.90
C LYS A 283 -22.81 3.42 -32.39
N ASN A 284 -21.86 2.75 -31.76
CA ASN A 284 -21.58 2.85 -30.33
C ASN A 284 -21.09 4.27 -29.97
N PRO A 285 -21.65 4.96 -28.96
CA PRO A 285 -21.21 6.31 -28.61
C PRO A 285 -19.72 6.41 -28.21
N ILE A 286 -19.12 5.32 -27.72
CA ILE A 286 -17.69 5.28 -27.37
C ILE A 286 -16.79 5.39 -28.61
N SER A 287 -17.22 4.89 -29.79
CA SER A 287 -16.38 4.98 -31.00
C SER A 287 -16.11 6.43 -31.41
N LYS A 288 -17.12 7.30 -31.28
CA LYS A 288 -17.00 8.75 -31.54
C LYS A 288 -16.07 9.45 -30.55
N ILE A 289 -16.00 9.00 -29.30
CA ILE A 289 -15.07 9.57 -28.31
C ILE A 289 -13.63 9.23 -28.68
N PHE A 290 -13.36 7.98 -29.05
CA PHE A 290 -12.02 7.59 -29.51
C PHE A 290 -11.64 8.26 -30.83
N LEU A 291 -12.61 8.51 -31.72
CA LEU A 291 -12.39 9.34 -32.90
C LEU A 291 -12.07 10.80 -32.55
N ALA A 292 -12.78 11.37 -31.57
CA ALA A 292 -12.50 12.71 -31.05
C ALA A 292 -11.12 12.76 -30.38
N TYR A 293 -10.73 11.71 -29.65
CA TYR A 293 -9.42 11.56 -29.05
C TYR A 293 -8.31 11.57 -30.10
N ILE A 294 -8.44 10.78 -31.19
CA ILE A 294 -7.46 10.74 -32.29
C ILE A 294 -7.17 12.16 -32.81
N TYR A 295 -8.23 12.95 -33.05
CA TYR A 295 -8.08 14.31 -33.56
C TYR A 295 -7.53 15.29 -32.51
N LEU A 296 -8.03 15.21 -31.27
CA LEU A 296 -7.63 16.12 -30.20
C LEU A 296 -6.19 15.87 -29.75
N ASN A 297 -5.76 14.61 -29.69
CA ASN A 297 -4.41 14.18 -29.36
C ASN A 297 -3.41 14.42 -30.52
N GLY A 298 -3.90 14.72 -31.73
CA GLY A 298 -3.07 14.98 -32.91
C GLY A 298 -2.54 13.73 -33.61
N ASP A 299 -3.08 12.54 -33.33
CA ASP A 299 -2.71 11.31 -34.02
C ASP A 299 -3.15 11.34 -35.51
N LEU A 300 -4.17 12.13 -35.85
CA LEU A 300 -4.61 12.40 -37.22
C LEU A 300 -5.09 13.85 -37.35
N GLN A 301 -4.67 14.54 -38.41
CA GLN A 301 -5.12 15.90 -38.70
C GLN A 301 -6.51 15.90 -39.31
N VAL A 302 -7.32 16.91 -38.95
CA VAL A 302 -8.65 17.12 -39.51
C VAL A 302 -8.95 18.61 -39.61
N ALA A 303 -9.65 19.01 -40.67
CA ALA A 303 -10.16 20.37 -40.80
C ALA A 303 -11.11 20.70 -39.64
N ASP A 304 -11.06 21.94 -39.16
CA ASP A 304 -11.89 22.44 -38.06
C ASP A 304 -11.89 21.54 -36.83
N LYS A 305 -10.68 21.12 -36.39
CA LYS A 305 -10.44 20.21 -35.26
C LYS A 305 -11.37 20.47 -34.07
N THR A 306 -11.41 21.72 -33.58
CA THR A 306 -12.22 22.10 -32.42
C THR A 306 -13.70 21.81 -32.65
N THR A 307 -14.25 22.26 -33.77
CA THR A 307 -15.66 22.00 -34.15
C THR A 307 -15.93 20.51 -34.26
N LYS A 308 -15.02 19.75 -34.87
CA LYS A 308 -15.21 18.31 -35.08
C LYS A 308 -15.19 17.52 -33.78
N VAL A 309 -14.22 17.80 -32.91
CA VAL A 309 -14.10 17.18 -31.59
C VAL A 309 -15.34 17.51 -30.74
N ASN A 310 -15.75 18.78 -30.70
CA ASN A 310 -16.93 19.23 -29.96
C ASN A 310 -18.20 18.53 -30.46
N GLN A 311 -18.38 18.41 -31.79
CA GLN A 311 -19.51 17.73 -32.39
C GLN A 311 -19.56 16.25 -31.99
N LEU A 312 -18.44 15.54 -32.12
CA LEU A 312 -18.35 14.11 -31.81
C LEU A 312 -18.65 13.84 -30.32
N MET A 313 -18.02 14.59 -29.43
CA MET A 313 -18.18 14.42 -28.00
C MET A 313 -19.59 14.77 -27.52
N ASN A 314 -20.13 15.93 -27.89
CA ASN A 314 -21.46 16.33 -27.45
C ASN A 314 -22.56 15.42 -28.02
N ALA A 315 -22.40 14.90 -29.25
CA ALA A 315 -23.33 13.93 -29.80
C ALA A 315 -23.30 12.58 -29.04
N SER A 316 -22.13 12.19 -28.53
CA SER A 316 -21.99 10.99 -27.70
C SER A 316 -22.58 11.17 -26.31
N LEU A 317 -22.33 12.31 -25.67
CA LEU A 317 -22.89 12.65 -24.37
C LEU A 317 -24.42 12.68 -24.43
N GLU A 318 -24.98 13.38 -25.42
CA GLU A 318 -26.43 13.44 -25.61
C GLU A 318 -27.03 12.05 -25.79
N LYS A 319 -26.39 11.19 -26.60
CA LYS A 319 -26.87 9.81 -26.82
C LYS A 319 -26.88 8.96 -25.53
N VAL A 320 -25.93 9.16 -24.63
CA VAL A 320 -25.83 8.37 -23.39
C VAL A 320 -26.69 8.94 -22.26
N PHE A 321 -26.73 10.26 -22.11
CA PHE A 321 -27.32 10.91 -20.93
C PHE A 321 -28.73 11.46 -21.14
N LYS A 322 -29.24 11.58 -22.38
CA LYS A 322 -30.59 12.14 -22.66
C LYS A 322 -31.72 11.51 -21.84
N SER A 323 -31.65 10.21 -21.57
CA SER A 323 -32.65 9.48 -20.78
C SER A 323 -32.14 8.99 -19.43
N TYR A 324 -30.91 9.34 -19.07
CA TYR A 324 -30.34 8.94 -17.79
C TYR A 324 -30.91 9.82 -16.68
N ARG A 325 -31.43 9.20 -15.63
CA ARG A 325 -32.07 9.88 -14.48
C ARG A 325 -31.27 9.77 -13.19
N GLY A 326 -30.13 9.08 -13.22
CA GLY A 326 -29.25 8.96 -12.07
C GLY A 326 -28.37 10.20 -11.88
N GLU A 327 -27.74 10.29 -10.72
CA GLU A 327 -26.76 11.33 -10.43
C GLU A 327 -25.54 11.21 -11.35
N THR A 328 -25.01 12.33 -11.82
CA THR A 328 -23.84 12.39 -12.71
C THR A 328 -22.77 13.31 -12.15
N ARG A 329 -21.51 13.09 -12.53
CA ARG A 329 -20.37 13.94 -12.07
C ARG A 329 -20.38 15.34 -12.70
N TYR A 330 -21.04 15.51 -13.84
CA TYR A 330 -21.02 16.71 -14.66
C TYR A 330 -22.43 16.97 -15.22
N ASP A 331 -22.74 18.23 -15.53
CA ASP A 331 -24.04 18.59 -16.10
C ASP A 331 -24.11 18.29 -17.60
N PHE A 332 -24.63 17.13 -17.98
CA PHE A 332 -24.75 16.72 -19.37
C PHE A 332 -25.95 17.32 -20.13
N SER A 333 -26.67 18.28 -19.53
CA SER A 333 -27.63 19.12 -20.27
C SER A 333 -26.94 20.21 -21.10
N MET A 334 -25.70 20.56 -20.74
CA MET A 334 -24.90 21.59 -21.41
C MET A 334 -24.12 21.04 -22.61
N LYS A 335 -23.71 21.95 -23.50
CA LYS A 335 -22.73 21.66 -24.56
C LYS A 335 -21.33 22.07 -24.09
N TYR A 336 -20.36 21.20 -24.35
CA TYR A 336 -18.98 21.38 -23.91
C TYR A 336 -18.05 21.69 -25.09
N SER A 337 -17.04 22.53 -24.84
CA SER A 337 -15.88 22.68 -25.72
C SER A 337 -14.72 21.86 -25.17
N TYR A 338 -13.95 21.21 -26.03
CA TYR A 338 -12.84 20.34 -25.66
C TYR A 338 -11.53 20.89 -26.24
N GLU A 339 -10.71 21.44 -25.36
CA GLU A 339 -9.40 21.99 -25.73
C GLU A 339 -8.25 21.07 -25.30
N ASP A 340 -8.47 20.27 -24.25
CA ASP A 340 -7.50 19.32 -23.73
C ASP A 340 -8.06 17.90 -23.63
N VAL A 341 -7.16 16.92 -23.77
CA VAL A 341 -7.47 15.49 -23.69
C VAL A 341 -8.00 15.08 -22.30
N GLY A 342 -7.65 15.82 -21.24
CA GLY A 342 -8.08 15.54 -19.87
C GLY A 342 -9.59 15.64 -19.68
N GLN A 343 -10.22 16.70 -20.18
CA GLN A 343 -11.68 16.84 -20.13
C GLN A 343 -12.38 15.72 -20.93
N LEU A 344 -11.86 15.38 -22.11
CA LEU A 344 -12.38 14.28 -22.92
C LEU A 344 -12.35 12.95 -22.15
N LEU A 345 -11.22 12.63 -21.51
CA LEU A 345 -11.06 11.39 -20.75
C LEU A 345 -11.95 11.37 -19.49
N GLN A 346 -12.18 12.51 -18.84
CA GLN A 346 -13.12 12.62 -17.73
C GLN A 346 -14.56 12.28 -18.17
N HIS A 347 -14.98 12.77 -19.33
CA HIS A 347 -16.30 12.46 -19.88
C HIS A 347 -16.39 11.01 -20.38
N LEU A 348 -15.30 10.44 -20.92
CA LEU A 348 -15.21 9.01 -21.21
C LEU A 348 -15.49 8.18 -19.95
N LYS A 349 -14.85 8.51 -18.82
CA LYS A 349 -15.09 7.82 -17.54
C LYS A 349 -16.54 7.95 -17.07
N ALA A 350 -17.12 9.15 -17.16
CA ALA A 350 -18.52 9.36 -16.80
C ALA A 350 -19.49 8.50 -17.65
N MET A 351 -19.20 8.33 -18.94
CA MET A 351 -19.99 7.44 -19.80
C MET A 351 -19.82 5.98 -19.42
N TYR A 352 -18.61 5.56 -19.03
CA TYR A 352 -18.36 4.23 -18.51
C TYR A 352 -19.22 3.94 -17.27
N GLU A 353 -19.46 4.90 -16.39
CA GLU A 353 -20.31 4.71 -15.20
C GLU A 353 -21.78 4.40 -15.50
N VAL A 354 -22.24 4.68 -16.73
CA VAL A 354 -23.64 4.54 -17.15
C VAL A 354 -23.84 3.39 -18.13
N LEU A 355 -22.90 3.18 -19.06
CA LEU A 355 -23.03 2.19 -20.11
C LEU A 355 -22.89 0.76 -19.57
N LYS A 356 -23.89 -0.08 -19.85
CA LYS A 356 -23.85 -1.52 -19.54
C LYS A 356 -22.89 -2.29 -20.45
N VAL A 357 -22.89 -1.98 -21.74
CA VAL A 357 -22.03 -2.59 -22.76
C VAL A 357 -21.04 -1.56 -23.27
N ARG A 358 -19.76 -1.81 -23.02
CA ARG A 358 -18.66 -0.89 -23.29
C ARG A 358 -17.39 -1.69 -23.60
N PRO A 359 -16.51 -1.19 -24.49
CA PRO A 359 -15.20 -1.78 -24.69
C PRO A 359 -14.35 -1.64 -23.41
N ASP A 360 -13.28 -2.42 -23.30
CA ASP A 360 -12.27 -2.23 -22.27
C ASP A 360 -11.51 -0.91 -22.52
N ILE A 361 -11.08 -0.26 -21.44
CA ILE A 361 -10.18 0.89 -21.56
C ILE A 361 -8.86 0.39 -22.14
N PRO A 362 -8.36 0.95 -23.25
CA PRO A 362 -7.08 0.51 -23.79
C PRO A 362 -5.94 0.86 -22.84
N CYS A 363 -4.99 -0.06 -22.69
CA CYS A 363 -3.86 0.14 -21.79
C CYS A 363 -2.99 1.33 -22.21
N TRP A 364 -2.91 1.61 -23.52
CA TRP A 364 -2.03 2.63 -24.07
C TRP A 364 -2.42 4.03 -23.60
N LEU A 365 -3.67 4.24 -23.17
CA LEU A 365 -4.09 5.51 -22.55
C LEU A 365 -3.33 5.77 -21.26
N PHE A 366 -3.13 4.75 -20.42
CA PHE A 366 -2.36 4.88 -19.18
C PHE A 366 -0.87 5.13 -19.45
N LYS A 367 -0.34 4.57 -20.55
CA LYS A 367 1.04 4.82 -20.98
C LYS A 367 1.23 6.24 -21.53
N ARG A 368 0.32 6.72 -22.38
CA ARG A 368 0.39 8.06 -23.00
C ARG A 368 0.05 9.18 -22.02
N HIS A 369 -0.95 8.96 -21.16
CA HIS A 369 -1.55 9.99 -20.30
C HIS A 369 -1.54 9.60 -18.80
N PRO A 370 -0.39 9.21 -18.20
CA PRO A 370 -0.35 8.56 -16.89
C PRO A 370 -0.95 9.40 -15.76
N ARG A 371 -0.66 10.70 -15.73
CA ARG A 371 -1.18 11.61 -14.68
C ARG A 371 -2.70 11.80 -14.79
N VAL A 372 -3.18 12.04 -16.01
CA VAL A 372 -4.61 12.26 -16.28
C VAL A 372 -5.41 10.98 -16.03
N MET A 373 -4.96 9.84 -16.55
CA MET A 373 -5.64 8.56 -16.34
C MET A 373 -5.68 8.16 -14.87
N LYS A 374 -4.58 8.34 -14.13
CA LYS A 374 -4.54 8.10 -12.68
C LYS A 374 -5.56 8.95 -11.93
N LYS A 375 -5.73 10.22 -12.30
CA LYS A 375 -6.72 11.11 -11.66
C LYS A 375 -8.16 10.73 -12.07
N THR A 376 -8.39 10.54 -13.36
CA THR A 376 -9.73 10.31 -13.93
C THR A 376 -10.35 8.99 -13.48
N PHE A 377 -9.56 7.91 -13.43
CA PHE A 377 -10.06 6.57 -13.11
C PHE A 377 -9.92 6.19 -11.62
N GLN A 378 -9.71 7.17 -10.73
CA GLN A 378 -9.85 6.95 -9.30
C GLN A 378 -11.32 6.68 -8.92
N PRO A 379 -11.56 5.85 -7.88
CA PRO A 379 -12.90 5.66 -7.32
C PRO A 379 -13.51 6.99 -6.88
N TYR A 380 -14.80 7.17 -7.15
CA TYR A 380 -15.58 8.36 -6.77
C TYR A 380 -16.86 7.95 -6.05
N TRP A 381 -17.60 7.01 -6.64
CA TRP A 381 -18.87 6.50 -6.11
C TRP A 381 -18.67 5.46 -5.00
N ASN A 382 -17.48 4.87 -4.92
CA ASN A 382 -17.14 3.75 -4.03
C ASN A 382 -18.11 2.57 -4.18
N ASN A 383 -18.58 2.32 -5.40
CA ASN A 383 -19.49 1.24 -5.75
C ASN A 383 -19.26 0.79 -7.20
N ARG A 384 -20.08 -0.16 -7.68
CA ARG A 384 -19.98 -0.76 -9.03
C ARG A 384 -19.94 0.23 -10.21
N ARG A 385 -20.35 1.49 -10.02
CA ARG A 385 -20.23 2.53 -11.06
C ARG A 385 -18.77 2.86 -11.37
N ASP A 386 -17.91 2.73 -10.37
CA ASP A 386 -16.48 2.95 -10.55
C ASP A 386 -15.80 1.81 -11.32
N ASP A 387 -16.44 0.65 -11.45
CA ASP A 387 -15.87 -0.51 -12.15
C ASP A 387 -15.56 -0.16 -13.62
N TYR A 388 -14.43 -0.64 -14.08
CA TYR A 388 -14.04 -0.66 -15.48
C TYR A 388 -13.13 -1.86 -15.73
N THR A 389 -12.86 -2.16 -16.98
CA THR A 389 -11.90 -3.18 -17.41
C THR A 389 -10.84 -2.51 -18.26
N VAL A 390 -9.65 -3.10 -18.26
CA VAL A 390 -8.52 -2.61 -19.05
C VAL A 390 -8.11 -3.72 -20.00
N SER A 391 -7.90 -3.34 -21.25
CA SER A 391 -7.51 -4.27 -22.30
C SER A 391 -6.11 -4.82 -22.06
N ASN A 392 -5.85 -6.02 -22.58
CA ASN A 392 -4.59 -6.77 -22.42
C ASN A 392 -3.46 -6.30 -23.36
N ASP A 393 -3.64 -5.20 -24.09
CA ASP A 393 -2.73 -4.76 -25.14
C ASP A 393 -1.35 -4.24 -24.63
N CYS A 394 -1.15 -4.16 -23.31
CA CYS A 394 0.12 -3.79 -22.66
C CYS A 394 0.70 -4.93 -21.81
N GLY A 395 0.16 -6.13 -21.96
CA GLY A 395 0.53 -7.30 -21.16
C GLY A 395 -0.54 -7.67 -20.13
N SER A 396 -0.42 -8.90 -19.66
CA SER A 396 -1.32 -9.55 -18.71
C SER A 396 -0.48 -10.24 -17.63
N PHE A 397 -1.03 -10.43 -16.43
CA PHE A 397 -0.38 -11.33 -15.47
C PHE A 397 -0.38 -12.78 -15.95
N MET A 398 -1.24 -13.13 -16.90
CA MET A 398 -1.17 -14.43 -17.57
C MET A 398 -0.01 -14.54 -18.54
N ASP A 399 0.79 -13.49 -18.80
CA ASP A 399 2.06 -13.64 -19.50
C ASP A 399 3.15 -14.24 -18.60
N LEU A 400 2.90 -14.32 -17.28
CA LEU A 400 3.82 -14.93 -16.33
C LEU A 400 3.65 -16.45 -16.34
N GLU A 401 4.74 -17.17 -16.66
CA GLU A 401 4.80 -18.64 -16.62
C GLU A 401 4.26 -19.19 -15.29
N GLU A 402 4.69 -18.60 -14.17
CA GLU A 402 4.33 -19.07 -12.84
C GLU A 402 2.83 -19.02 -12.58
N LEU A 403 2.12 -18.02 -13.11
CA LEU A 403 0.66 -17.93 -12.95
C LEU A 403 -0.07 -18.92 -13.85
N ARG A 404 0.40 -19.14 -15.08
CA ARG A 404 -0.17 -20.17 -15.97
C ARG A 404 -0.03 -21.56 -15.37
N VAL A 405 1.17 -21.89 -14.91
CA VAL A 405 1.45 -23.17 -14.24
C VAL A 405 0.59 -23.33 -13.00
N LEU A 406 0.52 -22.32 -12.14
CA LEU A 406 -0.35 -22.37 -10.96
C LEU A 406 -1.83 -22.55 -11.32
N SER A 407 -2.31 -21.87 -12.37
CA SER A 407 -3.68 -22.01 -12.83
C SER A 407 -4.00 -23.47 -13.17
N LEU A 408 -3.17 -24.09 -14.01
CA LEU A 408 -3.33 -25.49 -14.40
C LEU A 408 -3.20 -26.44 -13.20
N VAL A 409 -2.19 -26.25 -12.35
CA VAL A 409 -2.01 -27.07 -11.14
C VAL A 409 -3.23 -27.00 -10.23
N SER A 410 -3.91 -25.86 -10.14
CA SER A 410 -5.11 -25.73 -9.32
C SER A 410 -6.31 -26.49 -9.88
N GLU A 411 -6.38 -26.73 -11.19
CA GLU A 411 -7.49 -27.47 -11.82
C GLU A 411 -7.54 -28.93 -11.36
N GLU A 412 -6.40 -29.51 -10.99
CA GLU A 412 -6.30 -30.85 -10.40
C GLU A 412 -7.01 -30.98 -9.03
N PHE A 413 -7.35 -29.85 -8.40
CA PHE A 413 -8.05 -29.78 -7.12
C PHE A 413 -9.53 -29.41 -7.25
N ALA A 414 -9.99 -29.07 -8.46
CA ALA A 414 -11.33 -28.56 -8.68
C ALA A 414 -12.37 -29.70 -8.79
N GLU A 415 -13.54 -29.53 -8.18
CA GLU A 415 -14.68 -30.46 -8.31
C GLU A 415 -15.29 -30.44 -9.72
N SER A 416 -15.11 -29.34 -10.44
CA SER A 416 -15.48 -29.20 -11.85
C SER A 416 -14.35 -28.49 -12.59
N LYS A 417 -14.14 -28.84 -13.88
CA LYS A 417 -13.15 -28.17 -14.73
C LYS A 417 -13.61 -26.73 -15.01
N THR A 418 -13.33 -25.82 -14.10
CA THR A 418 -13.45 -24.39 -14.34
C THR A 418 -12.21 -23.95 -15.10
N THR A 419 -12.32 -23.82 -16.43
CA THR A 419 -11.27 -23.18 -17.21
C THR A 419 -11.10 -21.76 -16.70
N PHE A 420 -9.86 -21.36 -16.45
CA PHE A 420 -9.52 -19.99 -16.10
C PHE A 420 -9.99 -19.06 -17.22
N LYS A 421 -11.13 -18.38 -17.03
CA LYS A 421 -11.58 -17.32 -17.94
C LYS A 421 -10.84 -16.06 -17.54
N GLY A 422 -10.02 -15.51 -18.44
CA GLY A 422 -9.19 -14.31 -18.26
C GLY A 422 -9.84 -13.32 -17.29
N ILE A 423 -9.17 -13.05 -16.17
CA ILE A 423 -9.79 -12.34 -15.05
C ILE A 423 -9.98 -10.87 -15.44
N LYS A 424 -11.16 -10.57 -15.99
CA LYS A 424 -11.64 -9.22 -16.23
C LYS A 424 -11.50 -8.42 -14.93
N GLY A 425 -10.70 -7.35 -14.98
CA GLY A 425 -10.48 -6.45 -13.85
C GLY A 425 -9.23 -6.71 -13.01
N ILE A 426 -8.33 -7.64 -13.37
CA ILE A 426 -6.98 -7.68 -12.78
C ILE A 426 -6.00 -6.76 -13.54
N ASN A 427 -6.17 -6.57 -14.84
CA ASN A 427 -5.24 -5.75 -15.66
C ASN A 427 -5.10 -4.31 -15.19
N GLN A 428 -6.10 -3.80 -14.47
CA GLN A 428 -5.99 -2.53 -13.74
C GLN A 428 -4.79 -2.51 -12.79
N LEU A 429 -4.59 -3.59 -12.03
CA LEU A 429 -3.48 -3.74 -11.10
C LEU A 429 -2.15 -3.89 -11.85
N TYR A 430 -2.14 -4.46 -13.04
CA TYR A 430 -0.94 -4.58 -13.87
C TYR A 430 -0.40 -3.20 -14.29
N ILE A 431 -1.31 -2.31 -14.68
CA ILE A 431 -0.97 -1.03 -15.30
C ILE A 431 -0.85 0.09 -14.27
N ALA A 432 -1.80 0.16 -13.33
CA ALA A 432 -1.90 1.21 -12.34
C ALA A 432 -2.20 0.59 -10.96
N PRO A 433 -1.23 -0.13 -10.36
CA PRO A 433 -1.41 -0.68 -9.04
C PRO A 433 -1.67 0.44 -8.04
N HIS A 434 -2.61 0.20 -7.14
CA HIS A 434 -2.94 1.11 -6.06
C HIS A 434 -2.98 0.33 -4.74
N PRO A 435 -2.68 0.97 -3.59
CA PRO A 435 -2.89 0.34 -2.30
C PRO A 435 -4.35 -0.11 -2.15
N ILE A 436 -4.54 -1.22 -1.45
CA ILE A 436 -5.87 -1.72 -1.08
C ILE A 436 -6.17 -1.42 0.40
N PRO A 437 -7.44 -1.28 0.79
CA PRO A 437 -7.81 -0.99 2.18
C PRO A 437 -7.30 -2.06 3.15
N HIS A 438 -6.96 -1.67 4.39
CA HIS A 438 -6.42 -2.59 5.39
C HIS A 438 -7.36 -3.79 5.68
N GLN A 439 -8.67 -3.56 5.71
CA GLN A 439 -9.66 -4.63 5.87
C GLN A 439 -9.60 -5.67 4.72
N GLU A 440 -9.27 -5.24 3.50
CA GLU A 440 -9.08 -6.14 2.37
C GLU A 440 -7.78 -6.94 2.53
N ILE A 441 -6.71 -6.31 3.01
CA ILE A 441 -5.43 -6.98 3.35
C ILE A 441 -5.67 -8.09 4.39
N GLU A 442 -6.34 -7.77 5.50
CA GLU A 442 -6.68 -8.74 6.55
C GLU A 442 -7.52 -9.90 6.00
N ALA A 443 -8.51 -9.60 5.17
CA ALA A 443 -9.36 -10.62 4.55
C ALA A 443 -8.59 -11.55 3.61
N LEU A 444 -7.60 -11.02 2.86
CA LEU A 444 -6.74 -11.79 1.97
C LEU A 444 -5.76 -12.68 2.74
N GLU A 445 -5.14 -12.17 3.81
CA GLU A 445 -4.25 -12.97 4.66
C GLU A 445 -5.03 -14.06 5.42
N LYS A 446 -6.23 -13.75 5.93
CA LYS A 446 -7.10 -14.75 6.56
C LYS A 446 -7.52 -15.83 5.57
N TRP A 447 -7.89 -15.45 4.34
CA TRP A 447 -8.20 -16.41 3.27
C TRP A 447 -7.01 -17.31 2.97
N ASN A 448 -5.82 -16.75 2.78
CA ASN A 448 -4.60 -17.50 2.51
C ASN A 448 -4.24 -18.45 3.68
N GLY A 449 -4.34 -17.97 4.92
CA GLY A 449 -4.08 -18.78 6.12
C GLY A 449 -5.03 -19.97 6.26
N ASN A 450 -6.34 -19.74 6.06
CA ASN A 450 -7.34 -20.82 6.10
C ASN A 450 -7.10 -21.86 5.00
N LEU A 451 -6.83 -21.41 3.77
CA LEU A 451 -6.53 -22.29 2.64
C LEU A 451 -5.37 -23.25 2.97
N TRP A 452 -4.24 -22.71 3.42
CA TRP A 452 -3.06 -23.52 3.73
C TRP A 452 -3.24 -24.39 4.97
N LYS A 453 -3.99 -23.93 5.98
CA LYS A 453 -4.34 -24.75 7.14
C LYS A 453 -5.10 -26.02 6.72
N ASN A 454 -6.08 -25.87 5.83
CA ASN A 454 -6.92 -26.98 5.39
C ASN A 454 -6.19 -27.92 4.41
N LEU A 455 -5.45 -27.36 3.44
CA LEU A 455 -4.62 -28.13 2.51
C LEU A 455 -3.52 -28.94 3.21
N LYS A 456 -3.09 -28.54 4.41
CA LYS A 456 -2.06 -29.26 5.17
C LYS A 456 -2.43 -30.72 5.47
N SER A 457 -3.72 -31.07 5.49
CA SER A 457 -4.16 -32.47 5.61
C SER A 457 -3.58 -33.40 4.53
N LEU A 458 -3.35 -32.87 3.32
CA LEU A 458 -2.78 -33.63 2.19
C LEU A 458 -1.30 -33.96 2.41
N GLU A 459 -0.60 -33.22 3.27
CA GLU A 459 0.81 -33.44 3.58
C GLU A 459 1.05 -34.78 4.30
N GLY A 460 0.06 -35.28 5.06
CA GLY A 460 0.11 -36.57 5.74
C GLY A 460 -0.60 -37.71 4.99
N GLY A 461 -1.08 -37.44 3.77
CA GLY A 461 -1.86 -38.38 2.97
C GLY A 461 -1.02 -39.41 2.22
N SER A 462 -1.63 -40.02 1.19
CA SER A 462 -0.97 -40.94 0.28
C SER A 462 0.18 -40.27 -0.50
N PRO A 463 1.13 -41.03 -1.09
CA PRO A 463 2.22 -40.45 -1.89
C PRO A 463 1.73 -39.52 -3.01
N LEU A 464 0.58 -39.83 -3.62
CA LEU A 464 -0.04 -38.96 -4.62
C LEU A 464 -0.49 -37.64 -4.00
N GLN A 465 -1.18 -37.66 -2.85
CA GLN A 465 -1.62 -36.46 -2.15
C GLN A 465 -0.44 -35.58 -1.71
N GLN A 466 0.64 -36.19 -1.23
CA GLN A 466 1.86 -35.49 -0.85
C GLN A 466 2.52 -34.80 -2.06
N ASN A 467 2.59 -35.49 -3.20
CA ASN A 467 3.13 -34.94 -4.44
C ASN A 467 2.28 -33.77 -4.96
N MET A 468 0.95 -33.91 -4.96
CA MET A 468 0.03 -32.84 -5.35
C MET A 468 0.15 -31.63 -4.42
N TYR A 469 0.23 -31.86 -3.10
CA TYR A 469 0.43 -30.80 -2.11
C TYR A 469 1.74 -30.05 -2.33
N SER A 470 2.85 -30.77 -2.55
CA SER A 470 4.17 -30.17 -2.84
C SER A 470 4.14 -29.33 -4.12
N LEU A 471 3.55 -29.87 -5.20
CA LEU A 471 3.39 -29.18 -6.48
C LEU A 471 2.57 -27.89 -6.37
N LEU A 472 1.41 -27.96 -5.71
CA LEU A 472 0.56 -26.79 -5.47
C LEU A 472 1.29 -25.76 -4.62
N ARG A 473 1.94 -26.19 -3.54
CA ARG A 473 2.69 -25.30 -2.64
C ARG A 473 3.84 -24.60 -3.37
N PHE A 474 4.61 -25.31 -4.17
CA PHE A 474 5.67 -24.70 -4.97
C PHE A 474 5.09 -23.67 -5.94
N SER A 475 4.15 -24.09 -6.79
CA SER A 475 3.59 -23.25 -7.86
C SER A 475 2.90 -22.00 -7.30
N TYR A 476 2.21 -22.15 -6.16
CA TYR A 476 1.52 -21.04 -5.50
C TYR A 476 2.49 -19.97 -5.01
N TYR A 477 3.51 -20.37 -4.24
CA TYR A 477 4.43 -19.40 -3.66
C TYR A 477 5.44 -18.87 -4.66
N ASP A 478 5.73 -19.62 -5.73
CA ASP A 478 6.51 -19.14 -6.87
C ASP A 478 5.76 -18.03 -7.63
N ALA A 479 4.47 -18.23 -7.94
CA ALA A 479 3.64 -17.17 -8.51
C ALA A 479 3.51 -15.97 -7.56
N LEU A 480 3.29 -16.20 -6.26
CA LEU A 480 3.15 -15.10 -5.29
C LEU A 480 4.41 -14.24 -5.22
N GLN A 481 5.60 -14.84 -5.17
CA GLN A 481 6.83 -14.06 -5.06
C GLN A 481 7.14 -13.29 -6.36
N VAL A 482 6.76 -13.80 -7.54
CA VAL A 482 6.86 -13.05 -8.80
C VAL A 482 5.93 -11.83 -8.77
N LEU A 483 4.69 -12.00 -8.32
CA LEU A 483 3.73 -10.90 -8.19
C LEU A 483 4.18 -9.85 -7.17
N GLU A 484 4.68 -10.28 -6.01
CA GLU A 484 5.28 -9.40 -5.01
C GLU A 484 6.41 -8.58 -5.65
N THR A 485 7.32 -9.24 -6.37
CA THR A 485 8.44 -8.59 -7.08
C THR A 485 7.94 -7.57 -8.09
N HIS A 486 6.92 -7.92 -8.89
CA HIS A 486 6.30 -7.01 -9.86
C HIS A 486 5.80 -5.72 -9.19
N PHE A 487 5.04 -5.84 -8.10
CA PHE A 487 4.50 -4.67 -7.41
C PHE A 487 5.56 -3.87 -6.66
N MET A 488 6.58 -4.53 -6.11
CA MET A 488 7.73 -3.84 -5.52
C MET A 488 8.49 -3.00 -6.55
N PHE A 489 8.66 -3.50 -7.78
CA PHE A 489 9.24 -2.71 -8.88
C PHE A 489 8.36 -1.51 -9.29
N LYS A 490 7.06 -1.57 -9.01
CA LYS A 490 6.11 -0.45 -9.18
C LYS A 490 6.08 0.49 -7.97
N GLY A 491 6.97 0.29 -6.99
CA GLY A 491 7.10 1.14 -5.82
C GLY A 491 6.19 0.77 -4.64
N MET A 492 5.55 -0.41 -4.68
CA MET A 492 4.72 -0.87 -3.56
C MET A 492 5.59 -1.43 -2.42
N PRO A 493 5.32 -1.08 -1.15
CA PRO A 493 5.93 -1.72 0.01
C PRO A 493 5.66 -3.23 0.06
N GLY A 494 6.51 -3.99 0.74
CA GLY A 494 6.46 -5.46 0.74
C GLY A 494 5.10 -6.06 1.14
N ILE A 495 4.46 -5.52 2.18
CA ILE A 495 3.12 -5.97 2.61
C ILE A 495 2.08 -5.70 1.52
N GLU A 496 2.06 -4.51 0.93
CA GLU A 496 1.10 -4.15 -0.12
C GLU A 496 1.33 -4.96 -1.39
N ALA A 497 2.59 -5.14 -1.79
CA ALA A 497 2.97 -5.98 -2.90
C ALA A 497 2.48 -7.42 -2.71
N ARG A 498 2.62 -7.95 -1.49
CA ARG A 498 2.09 -9.26 -1.11
C ARG A 498 0.58 -9.31 -1.16
N SER A 499 -0.11 -8.34 -0.57
CA SER A 499 -1.57 -8.36 -0.55
C SER A 499 -2.16 -8.22 -1.95
N LEU A 500 -1.56 -7.40 -2.82
CA LEU A 500 -1.92 -7.32 -4.23
C LEU A 500 -1.66 -8.65 -4.96
N GLY A 501 -0.53 -9.31 -4.67
CA GLY A 501 -0.25 -10.66 -5.16
C GLY A 501 -1.30 -11.68 -4.72
N LEU A 502 -1.66 -11.70 -3.43
CA LEU A 502 -2.73 -12.56 -2.89
C LEU A 502 -4.10 -12.27 -3.52
N LYS A 503 -4.40 -11.00 -3.81
CA LYS A 503 -5.64 -10.61 -4.50
C LYS A 503 -5.70 -11.23 -5.89
N ILE A 504 -4.58 -11.24 -6.62
CA ILE A 504 -4.47 -11.89 -7.93
C ILE A 504 -4.64 -13.40 -7.76
N LEU A 505 -3.87 -14.03 -6.87
CA LEU A 505 -3.94 -15.47 -6.65
C LEU A 505 -5.35 -15.94 -6.24
N LYS A 506 -6.02 -15.21 -5.35
CA LYS A 506 -7.39 -15.52 -4.94
C LYS A 506 -8.35 -15.54 -6.12
N LYS A 507 -8.21 -14.60 -7.05
CA LYS A 507 -9.02 -14.58 -8.27
C LYS A 507 -8.61 -15.68 -9.26
N THR A 508 -7.33 -16.05 -9.28
CA THR A 508 -6.79 -17.10 -10.18
C THR A 508 -7.18 -18.50 -9.78
N VAL A 509 -6.97 -18.87 -8.51
CA VAL A 509 -7.14 -20.26 -8.06
C VAL A 509 -8.24 -20.44 -7.02
N GLY A 510 -8.88 -19.35 -6.58
CA GLY A 510 -9.80 -19.39 -5.44
C GLY A 510 -11.04 -20.27 -5.66
N GLU A 511 -11.57 -20.34 -6.89
CA GLU A 511 -12.71 -21.20 -7.21
C GLU A 511 -12.29 -22.67 -7.27
N ASN A 512 -11.17 -22.96 -7.95
CA ASN A 512 -10.62 -24.32 -8.05
C ASN A 512 -10.26 -24.90 -6.67
N LEU A 513 -9.83 -24.04 -5.74
CA LEU A 513 -9.47 -24.44 -4.37
C LEU A 513 -10.61 -24.24 -3.35
N ARG A 514 -11.83 -23.93 -3.80
CA ARG A 514 -12.94 -23.53 -2.92
C ARG A 514 -13.31 -24.59 -1.88
N THR A 515 -13.20 -25.88 -2.23
CA THR A 515 -13.52 -26.99 -1.32
C THR A 515 -12.61 -27.01 -0.08
N TYR A 516 -11.40 -26.45 -0.19
CA TYR A 516 -10.45 -26.34 0.92
C TYR A 516 -10.60 -25.03 1.71
N LEU A 517 -11.61 -24.21 1.42
CA LEU A 517 -11.92 -22.99 2.18
C LEU A 517 -13.10 -23.16 3.15
N LYS A 518 -13.83 -24.28 3.04
CA LYS A 518 -14.87 -24.70 3.99
C LYS A 518 -14.19 -25.31 5.22
#